data_AF-A0A7J9E9E6-F1
#
_entry.id   AF-A0A7J9E9E6-F1
#
_cell.length_a   1.000
_cell.length_b   1.000
_cell.length_c   1.000
_cell.angle_alpha   90.00
_cell.angle_beta   90.00
_cell.angle_gamma   90.00
#
_symmetry.space_group_name_H-M   'P 1'
#
loop_
_entity.id
_entity.type
_entity.pdbx_description
1 polymer ?
#
loop_
_entity_poly.entity_id
_entity_poly.type
_entity_poly.pdbx_seq_one_letter_code
_entity_poly.pdbx_strand_id
1 'polypeptide(L)'
;MANKLVAVYILVSIVVVAATMWVSPVAAEGDDNESFKSCYKECEDECKEEGTNSEMCEVKCHAKCGVEEVTDKLKWVGKQLRSSSGIGKFSGVMIIKRVIRSQNRVIVEGKNLVKKHIKQGPGHEGGIFTVEAPFHASNVQVLDPVTGKPCKIGVKYLEDGTKVRVSRGIGASGSIIPRPEILKMRTTPRPTVAGPKDTPMNLVLEKTYDPKSGKGMPEL
;
A
#
# COMPACT_ATOMS: atom_id res chain seq x y z
N MET A 1 -54.37 -21.00 32.33
CA MET A 1 -53.59 -21.19 31.08
C MET A 1 -53.18 -19.86 30.45
N ALA A 2 -54.04 -18.83 30.44
CA ALA A 2 -53.74 -17.51 29.89
C ALA A 2 -52.51 -16.80 30.54
N ASN A 3 -52.37 -16.83 31.87
CA ASN A 3 -51.27 -16.12 32.55
C ASN A 3 -49.87 -16.71 32.24
N LYS A 4 -49.79 -18.01 31.89
CA LYS A 4 -48.52 -18.64 31.50
C LYS A 4 -48.13 -18.26 30.08
N LEU A 5 -49.08 -18.12 29.17
CA LEU A 5 -48.84 -17.67 27.80
C LEU A 5 -48.44 -16.18 27.75
N VAL A 6 -49.07 -15.34 28.58
CA VAL A 6 -48.71 -13.92 28.69
C VAL A 6 -47.29 -13.74 29.25
N ALA A 7 -46.91 -14.53 30.27
CA ALA A 7 -45.55 -14.49 30.81
C ALA A 7 -44.47 -14.92 29.80
N VAL A 8 -44.74 -15.96 29.00
CA VAL A 8 -43.83 -16.40 27.93
C VAL A 8 -43.73 -15.35 26.83
N TYR A 9 -44.83 -14.71 26.46
CA TYR A 9 -44.82 -13.66 25.44
C TYR A 9 -44.02 -12.42 25.90
N ILE A 10 -44.17 -12.03 27.16
CA ILE A 10 -43.38 -10.93 27.75
C ILE A 10 -41.90 -11.29 27.78
N LEU A 11 -41.53 -12.50 28.22
CA LEU A 11 -40.13 -12.93 28.23
C LEU A 11 -39.52 -13.03 26.84
N VAL A 12 -40.24 -13.56 25.85
CA VAL A 12 -39.79 -13.62 24.45
C VAL A 12 -39.63 -12.21 23.87
N SER A 13 -40.55 -11.29 24.17
CA SER A 13 -40.43 -9.90 23.72
C SER A 13 -39.23 -9.18 24.33
N ILE A 14 -38.92 -9.42 25.61
CA ILE A 14 -37.73 -8.84 26.27
C ILE A 14 -36.44 -9.40 25.65
N VAL A 15 -36.39 -10.70 25.34
CA VAL A 15 -35.22 -11.31 24.69
C VAL A 15 -35.03 -10.79 23.26
N VAL A 16 -36.11 -10.60 22.50
CA VAL A 16 -36.05 -10.02 21.14
C VAL A 16 -35.62 -8.56 21.18
N VAL A 17 -36.15 -7.76 22.11
CA VAL A 17 -35.74 -6.34 22.27
C VAL A 17 -34.28 -6.23 22.71
N ALA A 18 -33.84 -7.06 23.66
CA ALA A 18 -32.44 -7.11 24.09
C ALA A 18 -31.49 -7.55 22.95
N ALA A 19 -31.91 -8.51 22.11
CA ALA A 19 -31.15 -8.92 20.93
C ALA A 19 -31.06 -7.80 19.89
N THR A 20 -32.13 -7.03 19.67
CA THR A 20 -32.11 -5.87 18.76
C THR A 20 -31.31 -4.68 19.30
N MET A 21 -31.15 -4.56 20.62
CA MET A 21 -30.30 -3.53 21.25
C MET A 21 -28.81 -3.90 21.27
N TRP A 22 -28.44 -5.14 20.95
CA TRP A 22 -27.05 -5.58 20.77
C TRP A 22 -26.64 -5.71 19.30
N VAL A 23 -27.59 -5.57 18.36
CA VAL A 23 -27.27 -5.33 16.95
C VAL A 23 -26.97 -3.84 16.82
N SER A 24 -25.68 -3.49 17.01
CA SER A 24 -25.19 -2.20 16.55
C SER A 24 -25.57 -2.02 15.08
N PRO A 25 -26.06 -0.84 14.66
CA PRO A 25 -26.15 -0.55 13.25
C PRO A 25 -24.75 -0.69 12.66
N VAL A 26 -24.58 -1.61 11.70
CA VAL A 26 -23.46 -1.54 10.77
C VAL A 26 -23.69 -0.26 9.98
N ALA A 27 -23.10 0.82 10.47
CA ALA A 27 -22.97 2.05 9.71
C ALA A 27 -22.23 1.69 8.43
N ALA A 28 -22.82 2.03 7.29
CA ALA A 28 -22.08 2.10 6.04
C ALA A 28 -20.96 3.13 6.26
N GLU A 29 -19.72 2.66 6.25
CA GLU A 29 -18.53 3.52 6.32
C GLU A 29 -18.50 4.43 5.09
N GLY A 30 -18.77 5.71 5.33
CA GLY A 30 -18.33 6.78 4.45
C GLY A 30 -16.81 6.87 4.52
N ASP A 31 -16.19 7.10 3.38
CA ASP A 31 -14.78 7.48 3.28
C ASP A 31 -14.63 8.90 3.84
N ASP A 32 -14.40 9.03 5.15
CA ASP A 32 -13.94 10.29 5.72
C ASP A 32 -12.75 10.12 6.65
N ASN A 33 -11.66 10.78 6.22
CA ASN A 33 -10.42 11.19 6.87
C ASN A 33 -10.55 11.67 8.34
N GLU A 34 -11.17 10.91 9.23
CA GLU A 34 -11.20 11.20 10.68
C GLU A 34 -9.86 10.92 11.35
N SER A 35 -9.17 9.85 10.94
CA SER A 35 -7.84 9.49 11.44
C SER A 35 -6.77 10.52 11.07
N PHE A 36 -6.87 11.14 9.88
CA PHE A 36 -5.96 12.21 9.46
C PHE A 36 -6.22 13.50 10.27
N LYS A 37 -7.48 13.84 10.54
CA LYS A 37 -7.85 14.99 11.36
C LYS A 37 -7.43 14.81 12.82
N SER A 38 -7.48 13.60 13.37
CA SER A 38 -7.04 13.34 14.75
C SER A 38 -5.51 13.43 14.89
N CYS A 39 -4.75 12.80 14.00
CA CYS A 39 -3.28 12.87 13.98
C CYS A 39 -2.77 14.30 13.80
N TYR A 40 -3.40 15.06 12.88
CA TYR A 40 -3.00 16.43 12.61
C TYR A 40 -3.28 17.36 13.80
N LYS A 41 -4.44 17.22 14.46
CA LYS A 41 -4.77 18.01 15.66
C LYS A 41 -3.78 17.75 16.80
N GLU A 42 -3.48 16.48 17.08
CA GLU A 42 -2.55 16.10 18.14
C GLU A 42 -1.12 16.62 17.85
N CYS A 43 -0.66 16.53 16.61
CA CYS A 43 0.63 17.07 16.19
C CYS A 43 0.70 18.61 16.21
N GLU A 44 -0.40 19.29 15.88
CA GLU A 44 -0.48 20.75 15.90
C GLU A 44 -0.46 21.30 17.33
N ASP A 45 -1.12 20.60 18.27
CA ASP A 45 -1.12 20.95 19.69
C ASP A 45 0.29 20.79 20.30
N GLU A 46 0.99 19.69 20.01
CA GLU A 46 2.42 19.50 20.40
C GLU A 46 3.33 20.59 19.80
N CYS A 47 3.12 20.94 18.54
CA CYS A 47 3.99 21.87 17.82
C CYS A 47 3.82 23.33 18.27
N LYS A 48 2.65 23.69 18.82
CA LYS A 48 2.40 24.98 19.46
C LYS A 48 3.11 25.11 20.80
N GLU A 49 3.27 24.02 21.56
CA GLU A 49 4.04 24.00 22.80
C GLU A 49 5.55 24.19 22.57
N GLU A 50 6.07 23.76 21.41
CA GLU A 50 7.48 23.92 21.02
C GLU A 50 7.85 25.35 20.57
N GLY A 51 6.88 26.26 20.45
CA GLY A 51 7.12 27.67 20.09
C GLY A 51 7.52 27.93 18.62
N THR A 52 7.24 26.98 17.72
CA THR A 52 7.49 27.13 16.28
C THR A 52 6.38 27.88 15.55
N ASN A 53 6.73 28.64 14.50
CA ASN A 53 5.76 29.35 13.67
C ASN A 53 4.80 28.36 12.97
N SER A 54 3.52 28.74 12.87
CA SER A 54 2.43 27.88 12.37
C SER A 54 2.72 27.23 11.01
N GLU A 55 3.33 27.98 10.08
CA GLU A 55 3.67 27.48 8.73
C GLU A 55 4.71 26.34 8.75
N MET A 56 5.63 26.32 9.72
CA MET A 56 6.59 25.22 9.90
C MET A 56 5.95 24.01 10.59
N CYS A 57 4.92 24.21 11.41
CA CYS A 57 4.16 23.12 12.02
C CYS A 57 3.34 22.34 10.99
N GLU A 58 2.71 23.02 10.04
CA GLU A 58 1.93 22.33 8.99
C GLU A 58 2.80 21.37 8.18
N VAL A 59 3.97 21.82 7.73
CA VAL A 59 4.90 20.99 6.95
C VAL A 59 5.45 19.82 7.78
N LYS A 60 5.73 20.03 9.07
CA LYS A 60 6.22 18.99 9.99
C LYS A 60 5.14 17.95 10.30
N CYS A 61 3.88 18.36 10.47
CA CYS A 61 2.75 17.47 10.75
C CYS A 61 2.24 16.74 9.49
N HIS A 62 2.25 17.39 8.33
CA HIS A 62 2.01 16.71 7.05
C HIS A 62 3.07 15.64 6.76
N ALA A 63 4.34 15.92 7.08
CA ALA A 63 5.41 14.93 6.96
C ALA A 63 5.25 13.78 7.96
N LYS A 64 4.92 14.04 9.24
CA LYS A 64 4.72 13.01 10.27
C LYS A 64 3.48 12.13 10.02
N CYS A 65 2.29 12.73 9.88
CA CYS A 65 1.04 11.99 9.65
C CYS A 65 0.97 11.37 8.24
N GLY A 66 1.71 11.91 7.25
CA GLY A 66 1.80 11.33 5.91
C GLY A 66 2.57 10.00 5.86
N VAL A 67 3.49 9.72 6.80
CA VAL A 67 4.20 8.43 6.85
C VAL A 67 3.29 7.31 7.34
N GLU A 68 2.27 7.61 8.14
CA GLU A 68 1.30 6.63 8.62
C GLU A 68 0.32 6.19 7.51
N GLU A 69 -0.12 7.10 6.63
CA GLU A 69 -0.96 6.72 5.48
C GLU A 69 -0.19 5.89 4.42
N VAL A 70 1.08 6.21 4.18
CA VAL A 70 1.91 5.48 3.20
C VAL A 70 2.31 4.10 3.73
N THR A 71 2.43 3.92 5.05
CA THR A 71 2.72 2.60 5.63
C THR A 71 1.49 1.67 5.65
N ASP A 72 0.27 2.21 5.57
CA ASP A 72 -0.97 1.43 5.46
C ASP A 72 -1.43 1.16 4.03
N LYS A 73 -1.15 2.04 3.07
CA LYS A 73 -1.54 1.85 1.66
C LYS A 73 -0.55 1.02 0.83
N LEU A 74 0.57 0.58 1.41
CA LEU A 74 1.69 -0.06 0.66
C LEU A 74 2.21 -1.37 1.27
N LYS A 75 1.30 -2.23 1.71
CA LYS A 75 1.64 -3.56 2.24
C LYS A 75 1.66 -4.64 1.14
N TRP A 76 2.75 -4.74 0.37
CA TRP A 76 3.15 -6.04 -0.20
C TRP A 76 3.84 -6.85 0.87
N VAL A 77 3.03 -7.37 1.80
CA VAL A 77 3.56 -8.02 2.97
C VAL A 77 3.79 -9.48 2.66
N GLY A 78 5.06 -9.83 2.56
CA GLY A 78 5.48 -11.21 2.61
C GLY A 78 5.50 -11.67 4.07
N LYS A 79 4.57 -12.51 4.55
CA LYS A 79 4.86 -13.33 5.74
C LYS A 79 5.56 -14.58 5.26
N GLN A 80 6.79 -14.77 5.69
CA GLN A 80 7.52 -16.01 5.45
C GLN A 80 6.81 -17.14 6.22
N LEU A 81 5.98 -17.90 5.53
CA LEU A 81 5.46 -19.16 6.07
C LEU A 81 6.50 -20.25 5.83
N ARG A 82 7.16 -20.62 6.93
CA ARG A 82 8.05 -21.79 7.07
C ARG A 82 9.13 -21.89 6.00
N SER A 83 10.31 -21.36 6.34
CA SER A 83 11.55 -21.96 5.84
C SER A 83 11.54 -23.44 6.29
N SER A 84 11.34 -24.36 5.35
CA SER A 84 11.61 -25.79 5.54
C SER A 84 13.10 -26.13 5.36
N SER A 85 13.95 -25.13 5.11
CA SER A 85 15.37 -25.34 4.83
C SER A 85 16.18 -24.15 5.33
N GLY A 86 16.85 -24.33 6.47
CA GLY A 86 18.06 -23.60 6.88
C GLY A 86 17.92 -22.10 7.18
N ILE A 87 18.38 -21.72 8.38
CA ILE A 87 18.62 -20.34 8.85
C ILE A 87 17.35 -19.55 9.22
N GLY A 88 17.01 -19.58 10.51
CA GLY A 88 16.14 -18.61 11.21
C GLY A 88 14.65 -18.63 10.86
N LYS A 89 13.80 -18.90 11.85
CA LYS A 89 12.35 -18.66 11.73
C LYS A 89 12.08 -17.17 11.90
N PHE A 90 11.87 -16.44 10.81
CA PHE A 90 11.47 -15.03 10.87
C PHE A 90 9.94 -14.93 10.78
N SER A 91 9.28 -14.60 11.89
CA SER A 91 7.85 -14.30 11.93
C SER A 91 7.66 -12.78 11.90
N GLY A 92 7.07 -12.26 10.84
CA GLY A 92 6.75 -10.83 10.77
C GLY A 92 6.21 -10.40 9.41
N VAL A 93 5.66 -9.21 9.40
CA VAL A 93 5.29 -8.44 8.22
C VAL A 93 6.59 -7.88 7.62
N MET A 94 6.81 -8.05 6.31
CA MET A 94 8.00 -7.59 5.62
C MET A 94 7.68 -6.95 4.28
N ILE A 95 8.48 -5.95 3.88
CA ILE A 95 8.32 -5.23 2.62
C ILE A 95 9.35 -5.73 1.60
N ILE A 96 8.90 -5.99 0.37
CA ILE A 96 9.77 -6.40 -0.74
C ILE A 96 10.35 -5.15 -1.40
N LYS A 97 11.67 -4.95 -1.28
CA LYS A 97 12.39 -3.80 -1.84
C LYS A 97 12.68 -3.95 -3.34
N ARG A 98 13.03 -5.16 -3.77
CA ARG A 98 13.38 -5.45 -5.17
C ARG A 98 13.02 -6.88 -5.54
N VAL A 99 12.58 -7.07 -6.79
CA VAL A 99 12.29 -8.39 -7.38
C VAL A 99 13.28 -8.66 -8.51
N ILE A 100 13.98 -9.79 -8.44
CA ILE A 100 14.92 -10.27 -9.45
C ILE A 100 14.23 -11.41 -10.22
N ARG A 101 13.57 -11.05 -11.32
CA ARG A 101 12.74 -11.99 -12.09
C ARG A 101 13.55 -13.10 -12.77
N SER A 102 14.77 -12.81 -13.21
CA SER A 102 15.64 -13.78 -13.90
C SER A 102 15.99 -15.00 -13.05
N GLN A 103 16.07 -14.82 -11.73
CA GLN A 103 16.46 -15.88 -10.78
C GLN A 103 15.31 -16.29 -9.87
N ASN A 104 14.08 -15.78 -10.08
CA ASN A 104 12.93 -15.98 -9.20
C ASN A 104 13.23 -15.65 -7.72
N ARG A 105 13.95 -14.55 -7.49
CA ARG A 105 14.38 -14.12 -6.16
C ARG A 105 13.82 -12.74 -5.79
N VAL A 106 13.69 -12.50 -4.49
CA VAL A 106 13.21 -11.24 -3.91
C VAL A 106 14.15 -10.76 -2.81
N ILE A 107 14.40 -9.45 -2.77
CA ILE A 107 15.14 -8.81 -1.69
C ILE A 107 14.12 -8.17 -0.76
N VAL A 108 14.23 -8.50 0.52
CA VAL A 108 13.31 -8.11 1.58
C VAL A 108 14.04 -7.20 2.55
N GLU A 109 13.37 -6.11 2.92
CA GLU A 109 13.95 -5.09 3.79
C GLU A 109 14.30 -5.64 5.17
N GLY A 110 15.54 -5.41 5.62
CA GLY A 110 16.02 -5.78 6.96
C GLY A 110 16.12 -7.29 7.22
N LYS A 111 16.09 -8.13 6.18
CA LYS A 111 16.10 -9.60 6.31
C LYS A 111 17.19 -10.24 5.47
N ASN A 112 17.65 -11.42 5.91
CA ASN A 112 18.77 -12.15 5.30
C ASN A 112 20.02 -11.28 5.13
N LEU A 113 20.44 -10.65 6.21
CA LEU A 113 21.60 -9.78 6.22
C LEU A 113 22.88 -10.61 6.11
N VAL A 114 23.72 -10.29 5.12
CA VAL A 114 25.01 -10.91 4.91
C VAL A 114 26.09 -9.85 5.05
N LYS A 115 27.16 -10.19 5.77
CA LYS A 115 28.34 -9.33 5.91
C LYS A 115 29.21 -9.48 4.67
N LYS A 116 29.40 -8.40 3.92
CA LYS A 116 30.29 -8.32 2.77
C LYS A 116 31.53 -7.51 3.14
N HIS A 117 32.70 -8.11 2.94
CA HIS A 117 33.98 -7.42 3.08
C HIS A 117 34.30 -6.75 1.75
N ILE A 118 34.40 -5.42 1.75
CA ILE A 118 34.72 -4.64 0.56
C ILE A 118 36.11 -4.03 0.77
N LYS A 119 37.02 -4.30 -0.18
CA LYS A 119 38.36 -3.70 -0.19
C LYS A 119 38.24 -2.21 -0.54
N GLN A 120 38.98 -1.37 0.16
CA GLN A 120 39.07 0.06 -0.12
C GLN A 120 39.54 0.34 -1.55
N GLY A 121 38.94 1.34 -2.20
CA GLY A 121 39.33 1.83 -3.51
C GLY A 121 39.14 3.35 -3.63
N PRO A 122 39.45 3.94 -4.79
CA PRO A 122 39.26 5.37 -5.00
C PRO A 122 37.76 5.70 -5.04
N GLY A 123 37.27 6.38 -4.01
CA GLY A 123 35.88 6.84 -3.90
C GLY A 123 34.97 6.01 -2.99
N HIS A 124 35.46 4.94 -2.36
CA HIS A 124 34.68 4.20 -1.35
C HIS A 124 35.55 3.72 -0.19
N GLU A 125 35.03 3.85 1.02
CA GLU A 125 35.67 3.35 2.23
C GLU A 125 35.68 1.81 2.23
N GLY A 126 36.78 1.23 2.68
CA GLY A 126 36.88 -0.20 2.93
C GLY A 126 36.21 -0.56 4.25
N GLY A 127 35.62 -1.75 4.33
CA GLY A 127 34.95 -2.17 5.56
C GLY A 127 34.06 -3.38 5.42
N ILE A 128 33.39 -3.70 6.53
CA ILE A 128 32.39 -4.75 6.61
C ILE A 128 31.02 -4.10 6.45
N PHE A 129 30.42 -4.29 5.28
CA PHE A 129 29.08 -3.78 4.99
C PHE A 129 28.04 -4.87 5.22
N THR A 130 26.97 -4.53 5.93
CA THR A 130 25.84 -5.43 6.11
C THR A 130 24.83 -5.17 4.99
N VAL A 131 24.63 -6.15 4.11
CA VAL A 131 23.77 -6.01 2.93
C VAL A 131 22.70 -7.10 2.93
N GLU A 132 21.48 -6.74 2.52
CA GLU A 132 20.36 -7.67 2.33
C GLU A 132 20.65 -8.66 1.19
N ALA A 133 20.46 -9.94 1.46
CA ALA A 133 20.63 -11.01 0.48
C ALA A 133 19.28 -11.55 -0.03
N PRO A 134 19.22 -11.99 -1.29
CA PRO A 134 17.97 -12.39 -1.91
C PRO A 134 17.42 -13.72 -1.38
N PHE A 135 16.12 -13.80 -1.17
CA PHE A 135 15.35 -15.02 -0.92
C PHE A 135 14.77 -15.60 -2.20
N HIS A 136 14.56 -16.92 -2.24
CA HIS A 136 13.77 -17.53 -3.30
C HIS A 136 12.28 -17.21 -3.12
N ALA A 137 11.57 -16.93 -4.22
CA ALA A 137 10.17 -16.48 -4.16
C ALA A 137 9.22 -17.49 -3.51
N SER A 138 9.55 -18.79 -3.50
CA SER A 138 8.76 -19.84 -2.83
C SER A 138 8.67 -19.70 -1.31
N ASN A 139 9.64 -19.01 -0.70
CA ASN A 139 9.73 -18.91 0.76
C ASN A 139 8.90 -17.75 1.32
N VAL A 140 8.33 -16.91 0.44
CA VAL A 140 7.57 -15.72 0.80
C VAL A 140 6.11 -15.90 0.38
N GLN A 141 5.16 -15.53 1.25
CA GLN A 141 3.73 -15.54 0.94
C GLN A 141 3.10 -14.18 1.19
N VAL A 142 2.16 -13.79 0.34
CA VAL A 142 1.46 -12.51 0.44
C VAL A 142 0.46 -12.56 1.60
N LEU A 143 0.37 -11.46 2.35
CA LEU A 143 -0.65 -11.27 3.37
C LEU A 143 -1.88 -10.61 2.79
N ASP A 144 -3.01 -11.00 3.37
CA ASP A 144 -4.28 -10.33 3.18
C ASP A 144 -4.26 -8.97 3.92
N PRO A 145 -4.64 -7.85 3.27
CA PRO A 145 -4.59 -6.52 3.90
C PRO A 145 -5.49 -6.40 5.13
N VAL A 146 -6.63 -7.09 5.13
CA VAL A 146 -7.61 -7.02 6.23
C VAL A 146 -7.21 -7.93 7.39
N THR A 147 -6.94 -9.22 7.10
CA THR A 147 -6.73 -10.22 8.16
C THR A 147 -5.28 -10.32 8.62
N GLY A 148 -4.31 -9.80 7.86
CA GLY A 148 -2.88 -9.97 8.12
C GLY A 148 -2.42 -11.45 8.08
N LYS A 149 -3.26 -12.35 7.58
CA LYS A 149 -2.99 -13.78 7.48
C LYS A 149 -2.38 -14.10 6.11
N PRO A 150 -1.46 -15.07 6.04
CA PRO A 150 -0.88 -15.49 4.77
C PRO A 150 -1.95 -16.11 3.89
N CYS A 151 -2.02 -15.66 2.65
CA CYS A 151 -3.05 -16.04 1.70
C CYS A 151 -2.47 -16.37 0.32
N LYS A 152 -3.26 -17.09 -0.49
CA LYS A 152 -2.98 -17.30 -1.91
C LYS A 152 -3.64 -16.20 -2.72
N ILE A 153 -3.08 -15.88 -3.89
CA ILE A 153 -3.65 -14.87 -4.77
C ILE A 153 -4.56 -15.52 -5.82
N GLY A 154 -5.74 -14.97 -6.00
CA GLY A 154 -6.63 -15.15 -7.15
C GLY A 154 -6.66 -13.93 -8.04
N VAL A 155 -7.23 -14.12 -9.22
CA VAL A 155 -7.50 -13.06 -10.18
C VAL A 155 -9.01 -13.06 -10.42
N LYS A 156 -9.62 -11.88 -10.34
CA LYS A 156 -11.03 -11.65 -10.69
C LYS A 156 -11.10 -10.45 -11.63
N TYR A 157 -12.12 -10.44 -12.49
CA TYR A 157 -12.47 -9.27 -13.30
C TYR A 157 -13.63 -8.57 -12.62
N LEU A 158 -13.52 -7.24 -12.49
CA LEU A 158 -14.63 -6.39 -12.06
C LEU A 158 -15.62 -6.20 -13.23
N GLU A 159 -16.77 -5.61 -12.93
CA GLU A 159 -17.79 -5.29 -13.94
C GLU A 159 -17.25 -4.31 -14.99
N ASP A 160 -16.32 -3.43 -14.59
CA ASP A 160 -15.61 -2.50 -15.48
C ASP A 160 -14.59 -3.19 -16.41
N GLY A 161 -14.43 -4.52 -16.33
CA GLY A 161 -13.42 -5.27 -17.08
C GLY A 161 -11.99 -5.17 -16.51
N THR A 162 -11.79 -4.40 -15.44
CA THR A 162 -10.48 -4.26 -14.79
C THR A 162 -10.06 -5.55 -14.08
N LYS A 163 -8.82 -5.98 -14.30
CA LYS A 163 -8.23 -7.18 -13.70
C LYS A 163 -7.69 -6.87 -12.30
N VAL A 164 -8.29 -7.46 -11.27
CA VAL A 164 -7.88 -7.29 -9.88
C VAL A 164 -7.37 -8.58 -9.25
N ARG A 165 -6.51 -8.44 -8.24
CA ARG A 165 -6.01 -9.56 -7.43
C ARG A 165 -6.89 -9.70 -6.20
N VAL A 166 -7.23 -10.93 -5.82
CA VAL A 166 -8.12 -11.23 -4.70
C VAL A 166 -7.46 -12.22 -3.76
N SER A 167 -7.61 -12.07 -2.44
CA SER A 167 -7.11 -13.04 -1.48
C SER A 167 -7.94 -14.34 -1.48
N ARG A 168 -7.27 -15.50 -1.43
CA ARG A 168 -7.90 -16.83 -1.40
C ARG A 168 -7.26 -17.71 -0.33
N GLY A 169 -8.07 -18.53 0.36
CA GLY A 169 -7.61 -19.54 1.30
C GLY A 169 -8.37 -19.52 2.62
N ILE A 170 -8.03 -20.47 3.50
CA ILE A 170 -8.61 -20.60 4.83
C ILE A 170 -8.14 -19.42 5.70
N GLY A 171 -9.08 -18.55 6.07
CA GLY A 171 -8.83 -17.33 6.84
C GLY A 171 -8.50 -16.08 6.00
N ALA A 172 -8.68 -16.12 4.68
CA ALA A 172 -8.61 -14.93 3.82
C ALA A 172 -9.99 -14.28 3.68
N SER A 173 -10.02 -12.94 3.67
CA SER A 173 -11.26 -12.15 3.59
C SER A 173 -11.90 -12.09 2.19
N GLY A 174 -11.21 -12.56 1.15
CA GLY A 174 -11.67 -12.37 -0.23
C GLY A 174 -11.51 -10.92 -0.71
N SER A 175 -10.72 -10.12 0.01
CA SER A 175 -10.48 -8.72 -0.31
C SER A 175 -9.60 -8.54 -1.55
N ILE A 176 -9.76 -7.38 -2.18
CA ILE A 176 -8.94 -6.97 -3.32
C ILE A 176 -7.55 -6.55 -2.81
N ILE A 177 -6.50 -7.13 -3.38
CA ILE A 177 -5.10 -6.77 -3.10
C ILE A 177 -4.63 -5.79 -4.18
N PRO A 178 -4.58 -4.47 -3.90
CA PRO A 178 -4.24 -3.47 -4.90
C PRO A 178 -2.79 -3.60 -5.40
N ARG A 179 -2.52 -2.97 -6.55
CA ARG A 179 -1.14 -2.82 -7.03
C ARG A 179 -0.44 -1.75 -6.20
N PRO A 180 0.75 -2.02 -5.64
CA PRO A 180 1.44 -1.09 -4.77
C PRO A 180 1.91 0.15 -5.54
N GLU A 181 1.87 1.30 -4.89
CA GLU A 181 2.23 2.61 -5.45
C GLU A 181 3.69 2.72 -5.87
N ILE A 182 4.62 2.03 -5.20
CA ILE A 182 6.04 1.97 -5.57
C ILE A 182 6.28 1.48 -7.01
N LEU A 183 5.34 0.70 -7.57
CA LEU A 183 5.43 0.25 -8.97
C LEU A 183 4.90 1.29 -9.98
N LYS A 184 4.21 2.32 -9.52
CA LYS A 184 3.75 3.45 -10.34
C LYS A 184 4.83 4.52 -10.44
N MET A 185 5.67 4.64 -9.41
CA MET A 185 6.78 5.59 -9.39
C MET A 185 7.88 5.18 -10.38
N ARG A 186 8.39 6.16 -11.13
CA ARG A 186 9.55 5.97 -12.00
C ARG A 186 10.81 5.95 -11.14
N THR A 187 11.74 5.04 -11.43
CA THR A 187 13.02 4.97 -10.72
C THR A 187 13.92 6.16 -11.05
N THR A 188 13.77 6.71 -12.25
CA THR A 188 14.43 7.95 -12.68
C THR A 188 13.38 9.05 -12.78
N PRO A 189 13.52 10.16 -12.02
CA PRO A 189 12.61 11.28 -12.14
C PRO A 189 12.75 11.91 -13.52
N ARG A 190 11.63 12.35 -14.10
CA ARG A 190 11.67 13.14 -15.33
C ARG A 190 12.12 14.56 -14.97
N PRO A 191 13.05 15.18 -15.71
CA PRO A 191 13.33 16.60 -15.53
C PRO A 191 12.04 17.40 -15.78
N THR A 192 11.73 18.34 -14.89
CA THR A 192 10.55 19.21 -15.01
C THR A 192 10.76 20.33 -16.03
N VAL A 193 12.01 20.72 -16.27
CA VAL A 193 12.38 21.76 -17.23
C VAL A 193 12.74 21.11 -18.56
N ALA A 194 12.21 21.68 -19.65
CA ALA A 194 12.56 21.28 -21.01
C ALA A 194 14.04 21.57 -21.27
N GLY A 195 14.77 20.55 -21.73
CA GLY A 195 16.16 20.69 -22.16
C GLY A 195 16.28 21.32 -23.56
N PRO A 196 17.51 21.57 -24.04
CA PRO A 196 17.75 22.16 -25.35
C PRO A 196 17.29 21.29 -26.52
N LYS A 197 17.02 20.00 -26.27
CA LYS A 197 16.54 19.03 -27.27
C LYS A 197 15.05 18.73 -27.15
N ASP A 198 14.35 19.33 -26.19
CA ASP A 198 12.94 19.07 -25.95
C ASP A 198 12.09 20.07 -26.73
N THR A 199 11.17 19.57 -27.56
CA THR A 199 10.22 20.40 -28.30
C THR A 199 9.16 20.99 -27.35
N PRO A 200 8.87 22.29 -27.41
CA PRO A 200 7.82 22.90 -26.59
C PRO A 200 6.45 22.34 -26.97
N MET A 201 5.58 22.17 -25.96
CA MET A 201 4.28 21.51 -26.12
C MET A 201 3.38 22.20 -27.15
N ASN A 202 3.48 23.52 -27.29
CA ASN A 202 2.71 24.31 -28.26
C ASN A 202 2.94 23.85 -29.71
N LEU A 203 4.18 23.50 -30.06
CA LEU A 203 4.52 23.01 -31.40
C LEU A 203 4.06 21.56 -31.59
N VAL A 204 4.10 20.73 -30.55
CA VAL A 204 3.68 19.32 -30.61
C VAL A 204 2.17 19.19 -30.77
N LEU A 205 1.40 20.06 -30.11
CA LEU A 205 -0.06 20.07 -30.17
C LEU A 205 -0.60 20.80 -31.41
N GLU A 206 0.25 21.50 -32.14
CA GLU A 206 -0.14 22.18 -33.38
C GLU A 206 -0.59 21.14 -34.42
N LYS A 207 -1.85 21.24 -34.84
CA LYS A 207 -2.38 20.42 -35.93
C LYS A 207 -1.90 20.97 -37.27
N THR A 208 -0.82 20.38 -37.76
CA THR A 208 -0.21 20.69 -39.07
C THR A 208 -0.90 19.99 -40.24
N TYR A 209 -1.58 18.87 -39.98
CA TYR A 209 -2.32 18.12 -40.98
C TYR A 209 -3.80 17.99 -40.62
N ASP A 210 -4.66 18.32 -41.57
CA ASP A 210 -6.09 18.06 -41.47
C ASP A 210 -6.65 17.58 -42.83
N PRO A 211 -7.05 16.31 -42.95
CA PRO A 211 -7.47 15.71 -44.22
C PRO A 211 -8.78 16.31 -44.76
N LYS A 212 -9.63 16.88 -43.90
CA LYS A 212 -10.93 17.43 -44.34
C LYS A 212 -10.79 18.83 -44.91
N SER A 213 -9.90 19.64 -44.33
CA SER A 213 -9.65 21.01 -44.78
C SER A 213 -8.54 21.10 -45.82
N GLY A 214 -7.84 20.00 -46.13
CA GLY A 214 -6.69 19.97 -47.05
C GLY A 214 -5.44 20.63 -46.49
N LYS A 215 -5.44 21.00 -45.19
CA LYS A 215 -4.31 21.64 -44.54
C LYS A 215 -3.15 20.65 -44.44
N GLY A 216 -1.98 21.06 -44.95
CA GLY A 216 -0.76 20.24 -44.89
C GLY A 216 -0.62 19.20 -46.01
N MET A 217 -1.49 19.23 -47.03
CA MET A 217 -1.25 18.49 -48.27
C MET A 217 -0.36 19.32 -49.21
N PRO A 218 0.66 18.70 -49.85
CA PRO A 218 1.41 19.38 -50.90
C PRO A 218 0.48 19.64 -52.10
N GLU A 219 0.63 20.79 -52.76
CA GLU A 219 0.01 21.03 -54.06
C GLU A 219 0.62 20.03 -55.05
N LEU A 220 -0.22 19.14 -55.59
CA LEU A 220 0.14 18.13 -56.60
C LEU A 220 0.18 18.76 -58.00
#